data_AF-A0AAV2M4H4-F1
#
_entry.id   AF-A0AAV2M4H4-F1
#
_cell.length_a   1.000
_cell.length_b   1.000
_cell.length_c   1.000
_cell.angle_alpha   90.00
_cell.angle_beta   90.00
_cell.angle_gamma   90.00
#
_symmetry.space_group_name_H-M   'P 1'
#
loop_
_entity.id
_entity.type
_entity.pdbx_description
1 polymer ?
#
loop_
_entity_poly.entity_id
_entity_poly.type
_entity_poly.pdbx_seq_one_letter_code
_entity_poly.pdbx_strand_id
1 'polypeptide(L)'
;MAGLEVLYACFMDGINCGNDAVVCFVHWELIKGGYRCIGSGDEARSSDKKSELLPADWSSNKELYTLRYKPTDADTLYMLKGIPIDSALLFNFMVSAGFQV
;
A
#
# COMPACT_ATOMS: atom_id res chain seq x y z
N MET A 1 -13.09 15.36 5.82
CA MET A 1 -12.14 15.25 4.67
C MET A 1 -10.83 15.91 5.06
N ALA A 2 -10.00 15.23 5.86
CA ALA A 2 -8.68 15.74 6.25
C ALA A 2 -7.71 14.54 6.26
N GLY A 3 -6.49 14.73 5.75
CA GLY A 3 -5.43 13.71 5.78
C GLY A 3 -4.75 13.42 4.45
N LEU A 4 -5.44 13.58 3.31
CA LEU A 4 -4.82 13.34 1.99
C LEU A 4 -3.68 14.33 1.72
N GLU A 5 -3.89 15.62 2.02
CA GLU A 5 -2.88 16.66 1.85
C GLU A 5 -1.65 16.43 2.76
N VAL A 6 -1.89 15.96 3.99
CA VAL A 6 -0.81 15.66 4.95
C VAL A 6 -0.01 14.43 4.51
N LEU A 7 -0.68 13.38 4.02
CA LEU A 7 0.01 12.21 3.47
C LEU A 7 0.78 12.56 2.20
N TYR A 8 0.17 13.33 1.30
CA TYR A 8 0.83 13.77 0.08
C TYR A 8 2.08 14.63 0.41
N ALA A 9 1.98 15.53 1.38
CA ALA A 9 3.14 16.29 1.87
C ALA A 9 4.21 15.39 2.51
N CYS A 10 3.80 14.34 3.24
CA CYS A 10 4.73 13.38 3.86
C CYS A 10 5.48 12.52 2.83
N PHE A 11 4.88 12.28 1.66
CA PHE A 11 5.45 11.44 0.60
C PHE A 11 5.86 12.22 -0.65
N MET A 12 5.90 13.55 -0.59
CA MET A 12 6.28 14.41 -1.71
C MET A 12 7.65 14.03 -2.28
N ASP A 13 8.64 13.76 -1.42
CA ASP A 13 9.98 13.30 -1.82
C ASP A 13 9.98 11.89 -2.45
N GLY A 14 8.96 11.07 -2.18
CA GLY A 14 8.84 9.71 -2.71
C GLY A 14 8.07 9.61 -4.03
N ILE A 15 7.29 10.63 -4.38
CA ILE A 15 6.42 10.66 -5.57
C ILE A 15 7.24 11.20 -6.75
N ASN A 16 7.68 10.30 -7.62
CA ASN A 16 8.51 10.63 -8.78
C ASN A 16 7.77 10.44 -10.11
N CYS A 17 6.62 9.76 -10.12
CA CYS A 17 5.79 9.56 -11.31
C CYS A 17 4.29 9.64 -10.99
N GLY A 18 3.45 9.76 -12.03
CA GLY A 18 1.99 9.80 -11.87
C GLY A 18 1.43 8.54 -11.18
N ASN A 19 2.05 7.38 -11.41
CA ASN A 19 1.63 6.13 -10.78
C ASN A 19 1.83 6.16 -9.26
N ASP A 20 2.91 6.77 -8.78
CA ASP A 20 3.17 6.94 -7.33
C ASP A 20 2.04 7.74 -6.66
N ALA A 21 1.56 8.81 -7.32
CA ALA A 21 0.47 9.63 -6.81
C ALA A 21 -0.85 8.84 -6.73
N VAL A 22 -1.15 8.01 -7.74
CA VAL A 22 -2.36 7.16 -7.74
C VAL A 22 -2.27 6.09 -6.66
N VAL A 23 -1.11 5.46 -6.46
CA VAL A 23 -0.88 4.48 -5.38
C VAL A 23 -1.06 5.13 -4.01
N CYS A 24 -0.53 6.34 -3.81
CA CYS A 24 -0.71 7.12 -2.57
C CYS A 24 -2.19 7.43 -2.30
N PHE A 25 -2.95 7.78 -3.34
CA PHE A 25 -4.39 8.02 -3.24
C PHE A 25 -5.15 6.75 -2.83
N VAL A 26 -4.89 5.61 -3.48
CA VAL A 26 -5.53 4.33 -3.14
C VAL A 26 -5.16 3.89 -1.73
N HIS A 27 -3.90 4.07 -1.32
CA HIS A 27 -3.47 3.82 0.06
C HIS A 27 -4.30 4.63 1.06
N TRP A 28 -4.48 5.93 0.82
CA TRP A 28 -5.31 6.77 1.69
C TRP A 28 -6.78 6.32 1.74
N GLU A 29 -7.37 5.91 0.60
CA GLU A 29 -8.72 5.33 0.59
C GLU A 29 -8.81 4.06 1.45
N LEU A 30 -7.80 3.18 1.40
CA LEU A 30 -7.74 1.99 2.26
C LEU A 30 -7.60 2.36 3.75
N ILE A 31 -6.76 3.33 4.08
CA ILE A 31 -6.61 3.79 5.47
C ILE A 31 -7.94 4.34 6.01
N LYS A 32 -8.67 5.13 5.22
CA LYS A 32 -10.02 5.59 5.57
C LYS A 32 -11.02 4.44 5.73
N GLY A 33 -10.88 3.39 4.94
CA GLY A 33 -11.69 2.17 5.03
C GLY A 33 -11.42 1.32 6.27
N GLY A 34 -10.53 1.75 7.18
CA GLY A 34 -10.19 1.02 8.40
C GLY A 34 -9.06 0.00 8.24
N TYR A 35 -8.36 0.01 7.10
CA TYR A 35 -7.17 -0.80 6.89
C TYR A 35 -5.93 -0.09 7.42
N ARG A 36 -4.94 -0.84 7.88
CA ARG A 36 -3.62 -0.34 8.30
C ARG A 36 -2.56 -0.99 7.44
N CYS A 37 -1.64 -0.21 6.92
CA CYS A 37 -0.50 -0.74 6.18
C CYS A 37 0.48 -1.38 7.16
N ILE A 38 1.08 -2.49 6.76
CA ILE A 38 1.97 -3.28 7.60
C ILE A 38 3.40 -3.23 7.06
N GLY A 39 3.51 -3.17 5.74
CA GLY A 39 4.77 -3.17 5.02
C GLY A 39 4.57 -3.38 3.52
N SER A 40 5.69 -3.36 2.82
CA SER A 40 5.84 -3.61 1.38
C SER A 40 6.33 -5.04 1.12
N GLY A 41 6.18 -5.51 -0.11
CA GLY A 41 6.65 -6.83 -0.55
C GLY A 41 5.69 -7.98 -0.30
N ASP A 42 6.06 -9.18 -0.76
CA ASP A 42 5.17 -10.35 -0.77
C ASP A 42 5.12 -11.08 0.58
N GLU A 43 6.28 -11.20 1.25
CA GLU A 43 6.41 -11.94 2.50
C GLU A 43 6.21 -11.07 3.76
N ALA A 44 5.70 -11.70 4.82
CA ALA A 44 5.66 -11.12 6.16
C ALA A 44 7.09 -10.96 6.72
N ARG A 45 7.40 -9.77 7.22
CA ARG A 45 8.70 -9.45 7.85
C ARG A 45 8.50 -9.27 9.35
N SER A 46 9.50 -9.66 10.15
CA SER A 46 9.47 -9.46 11.61
C SER A 46 9.44 -7.97 12.03
N SER A 47 9.78 -7.05 11.11
CA SER A 47 9.69 -5.60 11.30
C SER A 47 8.30 -5.01 11.00
N ASP A 48 7.34 -5.84 10.60
CA ASP A 48 6.00 -5.44 10.21
C ASP A 48 5.26 -4.77 11.38
N LYS A 49 4.92 -3.49 11.23
CA LYS A 49 4.15 -2.71 12.20
C LYS A 49 2.94 -2.09 11.52
N LYS A 50 1.76 -2.21 12.15
CA LYS A 50 0.56 -1.51 11.70
C LYS A 50 0.83 0.01 11.75
N SER A 51 0.75 0.64 10.60
CA SER A 51 1.00 2.07 10.40
C SER A 51 -0.03 2.65 9.43
N GLU A 52 -0.33 3.92 9.61
CA GLU A 52 -1.06 4.73 8.63
C GLU A 52 -0.16 5.28 7.52
N LEU A 53 1.16 5.17 7.70
CA LEU A 53 2.16 5.66 6.77
C LEU A 53 2.56 4.56 5.78
N LEU A 54 2.87 4.95 4.55
CA LEU A 54 3.53 4.06 3.59
C LEU A 54 4.92 3.63 4.11
N PRO A 55 5.34 2.39 3.87
CA PRO A 55 6.67 1.90 4.23
C PRO A 55 7.75 2.59 3.40
N ALA A 56 8.96 2.78 3.92
CA ALA A 56 10.00 3.57 3.27
C ALA A 56 10.37 3.09 1.85
N ASP A 57 10.24 1.79 1.58
CA ASP A 57 10.57 1.14 0.31
C ASP A 57 9.36 0.95 -0.63
N TRP A 58 8.21 1.59 -0.36
CA TRP A 58 6.94 1.39 -1.08
C TRP A 58 7.00 1.64 -2.60
N SER A 59 7.81 2.61 -3.05
CA SER A 59 7.96 3.00 -4.46
C SER A 59 9.27 2.50 -5.08
N SER A 60 9.99 1.59 -4.42
CA SER A 60 11.28 1.08 -4.91
C SER A 60 11.16 0.34 -6.24
N ASN A 61 10.04 -0.35 -6.47
CA ASN A 61 9.73 -1.03 -7.72
C ASN A 61 8.57 -0.34 -8.44
N LYS A 62 8.87 0.36 -9.52
CA LYS A 62 7.87 1.09 -10.32
C LYS A 62 7.10 0.20 -11.30
N GLU A 63 7.53 -1.04 -11.50
CA GLU A 63 6.86 -2.03 -12.35
C GLU A 63 5.84 -2.87 -11.56
N LEU A 64 5.97 -2.92 -10.23
CA LEU A 64 5.05 -3.63 -9.35
C LEU A 64 5.08 -3.03 -7.94
N TYR A 65 4.00 -2.35 -7.58
CA TYR A 65 3.76 -1.88 -6.22
C TYR A 65 3.14 -3.03 -5.42
N THR A 66 3.75 -3.42 -4.31
CA THR A 66 3.20 -4.46 -3.43
C THR A 66 3.11 -3.93 -2.01
N LEU A 67 1.88 -3.80 -1.52
CA LEU A 67 1.57 -3.28 -0.19
C LEU A 67 0.69 -4.27 0.57
N ARG A 68 0.98 -4.42 1.86
CA ARG A 68 0.28 -5.35 2.75
C ARG A 68 -0.53 -4.56 3.78
N TYR A 69 -1.77 -5.00 3.98
CA TYR A 69 -2.73 -4.34 4.85
C TYR A 69 -3.38 -5.34 5.81
N LYS A 70 -3.74 -4.89 7.02
CA LYS A 70 -4.67 -5.60 7.90
C LYS A 70 -5.80 -4.66 8.27
N PRO A 71 -7.04 -5.16 8.40
CA PRO A 71 -8.10 -4.40 9.04
C PRO A 71 -7.69 -4.02 10.47
N THR A 72 -8.29 -2.96 10.98
CA THR A 72 -8.09 -2.56 12.39
C THR A 72 -8.65 -3.62 13.34
N ASP A 73 -9.81 -4.19 12.99
CA ASP A 73 -10.59 -5.11 13.84
C ASP A 73 -10.35 -6.61 13.56
N ALA A 74 -9.55 -6.95 12.56
CA ALA A 74 -9.27 -8.34 12.17
C ALA A 74 -7.80 -8.57 11.86
N ASP A 75 -7.35 -9.82 11.97
CA ASP A 75 -5.97 -10.20 11.64
C ASP A 75 -5.79 -10.70 10.19
N THR A 76 -6.87 -10.70 9.40
CA THR A 76 -6.83 -11.10 7.99
C THR A 76 -5.87 -10.21 7.22
N LEU A 77 -4.85 -10.81 6.63
CA LEU A 77 -3.88 -10.11 5.81
C LEU A 77 -4.45 -9.89 4.40
N TYR A 78 -4.37 -8.67 3.93
CA TYR A 78 -4.70 -8.28 2.57
C TYR A 78 -3.46 -7.80 1.85
N MET A 79 -3.46 -7.97 0.55
CA MET A 79 -2.37 -7.59 -0.32
C MET A 79 -2.91 -6.78 -1.49
N LEU A 80 -2.34 -5.59 -1.66
CA LEU A 80 -2.58 -4.71 -2.79
C LEU A 80 -1.38 -4.81 -3.73
N LYS A 81 -1.63 -5.24 -4.98
CA LYS A 81 -0.67 -5.19 -6.08
C LYS A 81 -1.09 -4.12 -7.09
N GLY A 82 -0.24 -3.13 -7.30
CA GLY A 82 -0.39 -2.12 -8.35
C GLY A 82 0.54 -2.46 -9.51
N ILE A 83 0.00 -2.71 -10.69
CA ILE A 83 0.75 -3.09 -11.90
C ILE A 83 0.49 -2.04 -12.97
N PRO A 84 1.47 -1.19 -13.32
CA PRO A 84 1.34 -0.28 -14.43
C PRO A 84 1.36 -1.04 -15.75
N ILE A 85 0.39 -0.75 -16.61
CA ILE A 85 0.24 -1.33 -17.94
C ILE A 85 0.03 -0.17 -18.91
N ASP A 86 1.05 0.15 -19.69
CA ASP A 86 1.09 1.31 -20.60
C ASP A 86 0.71 2.63 -19.89
N SER A 87 -0.51 3.12 -20.11
CA SER A 87 -1.05 4.36 -19.53
C SER A 87 -2.06 4.12 -18.40
N ALA A 88 -2.26 2.86 -17.99
CA ALA A 88 -3.19 2.47 -16.95
C ALA A 88 -2.45 1.84 -15.76
N LEU A 89 -3.12 1.82 -14.61
CA LEU A 89 -2.61 1.18 -13.39
C LEU A 89 -3.65 0.18 -12.88
N LEU A 90 -3.32 -1.10 -12.94
CA LEU A 90 -4.17 -2.18 -12.45
C LEU A 90 -3.93 -2.38 -10.97
N PHE A 91 -4.99 -2.29 -10.17
CA PHE A 91 -4.95 -2.62 -8.75
C PHE A 91 -5.63 -3.97 -8.52
N ASN A 92 -4.88 -4.92 -7.98
CA ASN A 92 -5.40 -6.18 -7.47
C ASN A 92 -5.36 -6.14 -5.95
N PHE A 93 -6.52 -6.25 -5.31
CA PHE A 93 -6.64 -6.33 -3.86
C PHE A 93 -7.17 -7.71 -3.47
N MET A 94 -6.33 -8.50 -2.80
CA MET A 94 -6.61 -9.91 -2.50
C MET A 94 -6.40 -10.22 -1.02
N VAL A 95 -7.18 -11.16 -0.49
CA VAL A 95 -6.90 -11.77 0.81
C VAL A 95 -5.67 -12.66 0.65
N SER A 96 -4.65 -12.41 1.46
CA SER A 96 -3.55 -13.36 1.64
C SER A 96 -4.08 -14.49 2.53
N ALA A 97 -4.73 -15.46 1.89
CA ALA A 97 -4.94 -16.75 2.52
C ALA A 97 -3.56 -17.40 2.59
N GLY A 98 -3.02 -17.54 3.81
CA GLY A 98 -1.70 -18.10 4.01
C GLY A 98 -1.56 -19.38 3.18
N PHE A 99 -0.63 -19.38 2.24
CA PHE A 99 -0.16 -20.61 1.64
C PHE A 99 0.66 -21.31 2.74
N GLN A 100 -0.04 -22.01 3.64
CA GLN A 100 0.59 -23.01 4.49
C GLN A 100 0.89 -24.20 3.59
N VAL A 101 2.18 -24.36 3.26
CA VAL A 101 2.76 -25.62 2.79
C VAL A 101 3.60 -26.17 3.93
#